data_AF-A0A537KGP6-F1
#
_entry.id   AF-A0A537KGP6-F1
#
_cell.length_a   1.000
_cell.length_b   1.000
_cell.length_c   1.000
_cell.angle_alpha   90.00
_cell.angle_beta   90.00
_cell.angle_gamma   90.00
#
_symmetry.space_group_name_H-M   'P 1'
#
loop_
_entity.id
_entity.type
_entity.pdbx_description
1 polymer ?
#
loop_
_entity_poly.entity_id
_entity_poly.type
_entity_poly.pdbx_seq_one_letter_code
_entity_poly.pdbx_strand_id
1 'polypeptide(L)'
;MADQRRQNIIQAVRDYGKRLFYFIRGRVNTDEDAEDILQDVWYQFSNVLENEPIEQTSAWLFRVARNRIIDKYRKHQPSSLEEEIFGDDEDPNFNFRELLLAQNSTPETEHLRNLFWEQL
;
A
#
# COMPACT_ATOMS: atom_id res chain seq x y z
N MET A 1 -16.35 8.90 29.74
CA MET A 1 -16.01 9.03 28.30
C MET A 1 -14.87 8.09 27.90
N ALA A 2 -13.65 8.24 28.45
CA ALA A 2 -12.49 7.41 28.07
C ALA A 2 -12.62 5.91 28.37
N ASP A 3 -13.21 5.54 29.53
CA ASP A 3 -13.40 4.13 29.90
C ASP A 3 -14.42 3.41 29.03
N GLN A 4 -15.51 4.08 28.64
CA GLN A 4 -16.49 3.53 27.72
C GLN A 4 -15.86 3.21 26.36
N ARG A 5 -14.95 4.06 25.87
CA ARG A 5 -14.22 3.83 24.61
C ARG A 5 -13.31 2.61 24.71
N ARG A 6 -12.55 2.49 25.80
CA ARG A 6 -11.72 1.30 26.06
C ARG A 6 -12.56 0.03 26.09
N GLN A 7 -13.72 0.06 26.75
CA GLN A 7 -14.65 -1.07 26.78
C GLN A 7 -15.18 -1.42 25.39
N ASN A 8 -15.55 -0.43 24.58
CA ASN A 8 -16.02 -0.65 23.21
C ASN A 8 -14.94 -1.29 22.32
N ILE A 9 -13.69 -0.84 22.44
CA ILE A 9 -12.55 -1.43 21.70
C ILE A 9 -12.31 -2.88 22.16
N ILE A 10 -12.25 -3.12 23.46
CA ILE A 10 -12.07 -4.47 24.02
C ILE A 10 -13.19 -5.40 23.55
N GLN A 11 -14.42 -4.92 23.53
CA GLN A 11 -15.56 -5.69 23.06
C GLN A 11 -15.45 -6.02 21.58
N ALA A 12 -15.09 -5.04 20.73
CA ALA A 12 -14.87 -5.28 19.31
C ALA A 12 -13.73 -6.28 19.04
N VAL A 13 -12.62 -6.19 19.78
CA VAL A 13 -11.50 -7.14 19.67
C VAL A 13 -11.95 -8.55 20.04
N ARG A 14 -12.74 -8.70 21.11
CA ARG A 14 -13.29 -10.01 21.51
C ARG A 14 -14.25 -10.58 20.47
N ASP A 15 -15.15 -9.76 19.97
CA ASP A 15 -16.24 -10.22 19.08
C ASP A 15 -15.75 -10.51 17.66
N TYR A 16 -14.78 -9.73 17.17
CA TYR A 16 -14.36 -9.76 15.76
C TYR A 16 -12.92 -10.22 15.56
N GLY A 17 -12.04 -10.14 16.55
CA GLY A 17 -10.59 -10.31 16.36
C GLY A 17 -10.19 -11.61 15.70
N LYS A 18 -10.67 -12.75 16.23
CA LYS A 18 -10.37 -14.06 15.64
C LYS A 18 -10.86 -14.17 14.19
N ARG A 19 -12.09 -13.69 13.92
CA ARG A 19 -12.70 -13.77 12.59
C ARG A 19 -12.04 -12.83 11.58
N LEU A 20 -11.63 -11.66 12.04
CA LEU A 20 -10.91 -10.66 11.25
C LEU A 20 -9.49 -11.14 10.91
N PHE A 21 -8.78 -11.73 11.89
CA PHE A 21 -7.48 -12.35 11.66
C PHE A 21 -7.55 -13.42 10.56
N TYR A 22 -8.44 -14.41 10.68
CA TYR A 22 -8.54 -15.46 9.65
C TYR A 22 -8.97 -14.93 8.28
N PHE A 23 -9.80 -13.88 8.25
CA PHE A 23 -10.16 -13.22 7.00
C PHE A 23 -8.94 -12.58 6.31
N ILE A 24 -8.09 -11.90 7.07
CA ILE A 24 -6.86 -11.29 6.56
C ILE A 24 -5.87 -12.39 6.17
N ARG A 25 -5.64 -13.35 7.06
CA ARG A 25 -4.68 -14.44 6.89
C ARG A 25 -4.90 -15.26 5.62
N GLY A 26 -6.16 -15.52 5.26
CA GLY A 26 -6.51 -16.20 4.01
C GLY A 26 -6.25 -15.38 2.74
N ARG A 27 -5.73 -14.16 2.86
CA ARG A 27 -5.46 -13.21 1.76
C ARG A 27 -4.04 -12.65 1.78
N VAL A 28 -3.18 -13.10 2.68
CA VAL A 28 -1.76 -12.69 2.77
C VAL A 28 -0.86 -13.91 2.90
N ASN A 29 0.44 -13.71 2.67
CA ASN A 29 1.41 -14.79 2.55
C ASN A 29 1.77 -15.38 3.92
N THR A 30 2.03 -14.52 4.91
CA THR A 30 2.53 -14.95 6.22
C THR A 30 1.57 -14.61 7.37
N ASP A 31 1.85 -15.14 8.56
CA ASP A 31 1.09 -14.79 9.77
C ASP A 31 1.43 -13.37 10.23
N GLU A 32 2.69 -12.97 10.13
CA GLU A 32 3.21 -11.64 10.46
C GLU A 32 2.52 -10.56 9.63
N ASP A 33 2.38 -10.79 8.33
CA ASP A 33 1.62 -9.91 7.42
C ASP A 33 0.17 -9.72 7.88
N ALA A 34 -0.44 -10.78 8.41
CA ALA A 34 -1.82 -10.74 8.86
C ALA A 34 -1.94 -9.99 10.18
N GLU A 35 -0.98 -10.18 11.09
CA GLU A 35 -0.89 -9.46 12.36
C GLU A 35 -0.65 -7.97 12.15
N ASP A 36 0.25 -7.57 11.24
CA ASP A 36 0.53 -6.17 10.92
C ASP A 36 -0.71 -5.46 10.39
N ILE A 37 -1.39 -6.05 9.40
CA ILE A 37 -2.65 -5.49 8.88
C ILE A 37 -3.72 -5.44 9.97
N LEU A 38 -3.81 -6.45 10.82
CA LEU A 38 -4.77 -6.48 11.91
C LEU A 38 -4.51 -5.34 12.91
N GLN A 39 -3.25 -5.09 13.27
CA GLN A 39 -2.85 -3.96 14.12
C GLN A 39 -3.24 -2.62 13.48
N ASP A 40 -2.97 -2.43 12.20
CA ASP A 40 -3.35 -1.23 11.44
C ASP A 40 -4.87 -0.97 11.42
N VAL A 41 -5.67 -2.04 11.35
CA VAL A 41 -7.13 -1.95 11.43
C VAL A 41 -7.57 -1.50 12.82
N TRP A 42 -6.99 -2.07 13.88
CA TRP A 42 -7.32 -1.67 15.26
C TRP A 42 -6.89 -0.24 15.57
N TYR A 43 -5.73 0.19 15.07
CA TYR A 43 -5.25 1.55 15.20
C TYR A 43 -6.20 2.55 14.54
N GLN A 44 -6.64 2.28 13.32
CA GLN A 44 -7.65 3.13 12.67
C GLN A 44 -8.99 3.10 13.41
N PHE A 45 -9.39 1.93 13.91
CA PHE A 45 -10.63 1.80 14.66
C PHE A 45 -10.61 2.64 15.93
N SER A 46 -9.49 2.66 16.67
CA SER A 46 -9.36 3.52 17.85
C SER A 46 -9.47 5.00 17.51
N ASN A 47 -8.91 5.42 16.38
CA ASN A 47 -8.96 6.82 15.94
C ASN A 47 -10.36 7.25 15.46
N VAL A 48 -11.09 6.38 14.76
CA VAL A 48 -12.45 6.73 14.31
C VAL A 48 -13.42 6.84 15.48
N LEU A 49 -13.30 5.95 16.48
CA LEU A 49 -14.10 6.03 17.70
C LEU A 49 -13.85 7.30 18.54
N GLU A 50 -12.78 8.06 18.28
CA GLU A 50 -12.58 9.37 18.90
C GLU A 50 -13.50 10.44 18.30
N ASN A 51 -13.89 10.28 17.03
CA ASN A 51 -14.56 11.33 16.26
C ASN A 51 -16.06 11.04 16.08
N GLU A 52 -16.44 9.81 15.73
CA GLU A 52 -17.84 9.46 15.46
C GLU A 52 -18.19 8.01 15.86
N PRO A 53 -19.43 7.76 16.32
CA PRO A 53 -19.93 6.41 16.55
C PRO A 53 -20.13 5.66 15.23
N ILE A 54 -19.58 4.44 15.13
CA ILE A 54 -19.72 3.58 13.95
C ILE A 54 -20.98 2.73 14.09
N GLU A 55 -21.99 2.97 13.25
CA GLU A 55 -23.24 2.21 13.28
C GLU A 55 -23.06 0.71 12.99
N GLN A 56 -22.21 0.37 12.01
CA GLN A 56 -21.94 -1.00 11.59
C GLN A 56 -20.46 -1.36 11.74
N THR A 57 -20.04 -1.60 12.99
CA THR A 57 -18.64 -1.88 13.35
C THR A 57 -18.04 -3.02 12.52
N SER A 58 -18.75 -4.13 12.36
CA SER A 58 -18.25 -5.28 11.61
C SER A 58 -17.98 -4.92 10.14
N ALA A 59 -18.96 -4.33 9.44
CA ALA A 59 -18.82 -3.91 8.05
C ALA A 59 -17.65 -2.95 7.85
N TRP A 60 -17.48 -2.00 8.77
CA TRP A 60 -16.36 -1.06 8.76
C TRP A 60 -15.01 -1.79 8.91
N LEU A 61 -14.86 -2.67 9.90
CA LEU A 61 -13.62 -3.42 10.14
C LEU A 61 -13.21 -4.26 8.93
N PHE A 62 -14.14 -5.01 8.34
CA PHE A 62 -13.85 -5.85 7.16
C PHE A 62 -13.57 -5.00 5.90
N ARG A 63 -14.15 -3.80 5.78
CA ARG A 63 -13.83 -2.86 4.70
C ARG A 63 -12.41 -2.33 4.84
N VAL A 64 -12.02 -1.87 6.03
CA VAL A 64 -10.67 -1.35 6.28
C VAL A 64 -9.62 -2.44 6.08
N ALA A 65 -9.87 -3.66 6.59
CA ALA A 65 -8.97 -4.80 6.38
C ALA A 65 -8.78 -5.11 4.89
N ARG A 66 -9.86 -5.12 4.11
CA ARG A 66 -9.77 -5.31 2.65
C ARG A 66 -8.91 -4.23 1.99
N ASN A 67 -9.11 -2.96 2.35
CA ASN A 67 -8.33 -1.86 1.80
C ASN A 67 -6.84 -2.02 2.12
N ARG A 68 -6.50 -2.38 3.36
CA ARG A 68 -5.10 -2.61 3.77
C ARG A 68 -4.45 -3.77 3.03
N ILE A 69 -5.18 -4.84 2.78
CA ILE A 69 -4.69 -5.95 1.94
C ILE A 69 -4.38 -5.44 0.52
N ILE A 70 -5.28 -4.67 -0.09
CA ILE A 70 -5.06 -4.08 -1.42
C ILE A 70 -3.85 -3.16 -1.42
N ASP A 71 -3.74 -2.27 -0.43
CA ASP A 71 -2.61 -1.35 -0.29
C ASP A 71 -1.28 -2.11 -0.22
N LYS A 72 -1.22 -3.21 0.54
CA LYS A 72 -0.02 -4.05 0.65
C LYS A 72 0.37 -4.62 -0.70
N TYR A 73 -0.56 -5.18 -1.46
CA TYR A 73 -0.27 -5.75 -2.78
C TYR A 73 0.12 -4.68 -3.79
N ARG A 74 -0.50 -3.50 -3.75
CA ARG A 74 -0.12 -2.37 -4.60
C ARG A 74 1.31 -1.91 -4.32
N LYS A 75 1.74 -1.85 -3.05
CA LYS A 75 3.11 -1.48 -2.66
C LYS A 75 4.17 -2.53 -3.00
N HIS A 76 3.79 -3.80 -3.11
CA HIS A 76 4.69 -4.89 -3.51
C HIS A 76 4.81 -5.04 -5.03
N GLN A 77 3.99 -4.31 -5.79
CA GLN A 77 4.18 -4.22 -7.23
C GLN A 77 5.30 -3.20 -7.46
N PRO A 78 6.45 -3.58 -8.06
CA PRO A 78 7.40 -2.59 -8.52
C PRO A 78 6.65 -1.60 -9.42
N SER A 79 6.91 -0.30 -9.25
CA SER A 79 6.48 0.70 -10.21
C SER A 79 6.85 0.21 -11.60
N SER A 80 5.93 0.34 -12.55
CA SER A 80 6.24 -0.09 -13.92
C SER A 80 7.45 0.71 -14.38
N LEU A 81 8.45 0.04 -14.97
CA LEU A 81 9.53 0.74 -15.67
C LEU A 81 8.97 1.75 -16.68
N GLU A 82 7.79 1.46 -17.24
CA GLU A 82 7.07 2.39 -18.10
C GLU A 82 6.57 3.64 -17.36
N GLU A 83 6.11 3.51 -16.11
CA GLU A 83 5.72 4.67 -15.29
C GLU A 83 6.94 5.48 -14.84
N GLU A 84 8.09 4.84 -14.63
CA GLU A 84 9.34 5.50 -14.26
C GLU A 84 10.04 6.18 -15.46
N ILE A 85 9.88 5.64 -16.67
CA ILE A 85 10.47 6.19 -17.91
C ILE A 85 9.52 7.19 -18.60
N PHE A 86 8.20 7.01 -18.49
CA PHE A 86 7.18 7.81 -19.18
C PHE A 86 6.22 8.55 -18.22
N GLY A 87 6.44 8.48 -16.91
CA GLY A 87 5.72 9.26 -15.92
C GLY A 87 5.97 10.75 -16.10
N ASP A 88 4.99 11.56 -15.70
CA ASP A 88 5.00 13.02 -15.83
C ASP A 88 5.83 13.66 -14.70
N ASP A 89 7.05 13.13 -14.46
CA ASP A 89 7.95 13.67 -13.45
C ASP A 89 8.39 15.08 -13.85
N GLU A 90 8.12 16.04 -12.95
CA GLU A 90 8.50 17.46 -13.07
C GLU A 90 10.02 17.69 -12.98
N ASP A 91 10.86 16.65 -12.97
CA ASP A 91 12.31 16.80 -12.94
C ASP A 91 12.86 17.14 -14.34
N PRO A 92 13.22 18.41 -14.61
CA PRO A 92 13.60 18.85 -15.95
C PRO A 92 15.01 18.37 -16.34
N ASN A 93 15.74 17.72 -15.43
CA ASN A 93 17.17 17.57 -15.52
C ASN A 93 17.63 16.26 -16.17
N PHE A 94 16.76 15.26 -16.33
CA PHE A 94 17.10 14.01 -17.03
C PHE A 94 15.89 13.30 -17.63
N ASN A 95 15.65 13.49 -18.94
CA ASN A 95 14.54 12.85 -19.64
C ASN A 95 14.99 11.52 -20.28
N PHE A 96 14.83 10.40 -19.57
CA PHE A 96 15.17 9.06 -20.08
C PHE A 96 14.46 8.73 -21.40
N ARG A 97 13.25 9.26 -21.60
CA ARG A 97 12.48 9.11 -22.84
C ARG A 97 13.20 9.74 -24.04
N GLU A 98 13.79 10.93 -23.89
CA GLU A 98 14.57 11.56 -24.95
C GLU A 98 15.83 10.76 -25.28
N LEU A 99 16.54 10.25 -24.27
CA LEU A 99 17.76 9.45 -24.46
C LEU A 99 17.48 8.09 -25.14
N LEU A 100 16.44 7.39 -24.71
CA LEU A 100 16.10 6.05 -25.21
C LEU A 100 15.39 6.10 -26.57
N LEU A 101 14.56 7.12 -26.83
CA LEU A 101 13.77 7.27 -28.06
C LEU A 101 14.29 8.31 -29.05
N ALA A 102 15.48 8.91 -28.80
CA ALA A 102 16.14 9.81 -29.73
C ALA A 102 16.20 9.21 -31.15
N GLN A 103 15.59 9.91 -32.12
CA GLN A 103 15.60 9.52 -33.53
C GLN A 103 16.95 9.78 -34.21
N ASN A 104 17.77 10.66 -33.63
CA ASN A 104 19.14 10.95 -34.04
C ASN A 104 20.13 10.05 -33.26
N SER A 105 20.50 8.92 -33.85
CA SER A 105 21.55 8.06 -33.28
C SER A 105 22.92 8.67 -33.59
N THR A 106 23.50 9.39 -32.63
CA THR A 106 24.94 9.70 -32.67
C THR A 106 25.71 8.61 -31.90
N PRO A 107 27.02 8.44 -32.16
CA PRO A 107 27.85 7.48 -31.41
C PRO A 107 27.78 7.67 -29.89
N GLU A 108 27.67 8.93 -29.43
CA GLU A 108 27.54 9.28 -28.02
C GLU A 108 26.18 8.82 -27.45
N THR A 109 25.08 9.04 -28.18
CA THR A 109 23.74 8.59 -27.76
C THR A 109 23.63 7.07 -27.71
N GLU A 110 24.23 6.35 -28.66
CA GLU A 110 24.28 4.88 -28.65
C GLU A 110 25.11 4.35 -27.49
N HIS A 111 26.27 4.97 -27.21
CA HIS A 111 27.10 4.59 -26.08
C HIS A 111 26.36 4.74 -24.74
N LEU A 112 25.65 5.85 -24.55
CA LEU A 112 24.84 6.08 -23.34
C LEU A 112 23.69 5.09 -23.21
N ARG A 113 23.02 4.73 -24.33
CA ARG A 113 21.97 3.71 -24.35
C ARG A 113 22.50 2.33 -23.96
N ASN A 114 23.68 1.96 -24.46
CA ASN A 114 24.31 0.68 -24.12
C ASN A 114 24.72 0.64 -22.65
N LEU A 115 25.33 1.72 -22.13
CA LEU A 115 25.66 1.84 -20.71
C LEU A 115 24.43 1.71 -19.81
N PHE A 116 23.30 2.30 -20.20
CA PHE A 116 22.04 2.16 -19.46
C PHE A 116 21.61 0.69 -19.36
N TRP A 117 21.58 -0.03 -20.49
CA TRP A 117 21.19 -1.45 -20.51
C TRP A 117 22.20 -2.39 -19.84
N GLU A 118 23.47 -2.00 -19.71
CA GLU A 118 24.47 -2.77 -18.96
C GLU A 118 24.34 -2.64 -17.44
N GLN A 119 23.75 -1.53 -16.96
CA GLN A 119 23.61 -1.23 -15.53
C GLN A 119 22.23 -1.61 -14.95
N LEU A 120 21.27 -1.99 -15.80
CA LEU A 120 19.93 -2.41 -15.43
C LEU A 120 19.88 -3.93 -15.20
#